data_AF-A0A0N5A7X4-F1
#
_entry.id   AF-A0A0N5A7X4-F1
#
_cell.length_a   1.000
_cell.length_b   1.000
_cell.length_c   1.000
_cell.angle_alpha   90.00
_cell.angle_beta   90.00
_cell.angle_gamma   90.00
#
_symmetry.space_group_name_H-M   'P 1'
#
loop_
_entity.id
_entity.type
_entity.pdbx_description
1 polymer ?
#
loop_
_entity_poly.entity_id
_entity_poly.type
_entity_poly.pdbx_seq_one_letter_code
_entity_poly.pdbx_strand_id
1 'polypeptide(L)' 'QLDFGHVVDTVDIEDIGSKKAFCRCWKSKKFPLCDGSHNLFNEVAGDNVGPLVIKSSSE' A
#
# COMPACT_ATOMS: atom_id res chain seq x y z
N GLN A 1 21.19 10.65 -3.70
CA GLN A 1 20.68 10.60 -2.32
C GLN A 1 19.22 11.00 -2.42
N LEU A 2 18.29 10.15 -1.97
CA LEU A 2 16.87 10.54 -1.97
C LEU A 2 16.73 11.73 -1.03
N ASP A 3 16.19 12.80 -1.57
CA ASP A 3 16.28 14.19 -1.14
C ASP A 3 15.05 14.61 -0.32
N PHE A 4 14.31 13.63 0.19
CA PHE A 4 13.10 13.79 0.98
C PHE A 4 13.31 13.13 2.35
N GLY A 5 12.80 13.75 3.40
CA GLY A 5 12.85 13.24 4.78
C GLY A 5 12.01 11.96 4.98
N HIS A 6 11.20 11.91 6.03
CA HIS A 6 10.30 10.78 6.29
C HIS A 6 9.10 10.81 5.33
N VAL A 7 8.92 9.77 4.51
CA VAL A 7 7.78 9.66 3.57
C VAL A 7 6.51 9.34 4.36
N VAL A 8 5.51 10.22 4.25
CA VAL A 8 4.21 10.11 4.94
C VAL A 8 3.09 10.35 3.94
N ASP A 9 2.12 9.43 3.90
CA ASP A 9 0.88 9.56 3.15
C ASP A 9 -0.30 9.70 4.12
N THR A 10 -1.19 10.63 3.84
CA THR A 10 -2.43 10.86 4.60
C THR A 10 -3.62 10.64 3.68
N VAL A 11 -4.64 9.96 4.17
CA VAL A 11 -5.86 9.65 3.43
C VAL A 11 -7.04 9.81 4.36
N ASP A 12 -8.04 10.58 3.93
CA ASP A 12 -9.29 10.74 4.64
C ASP A 12 -10.15 9.48 4.48
N ILE A 13 -10.78 9.02 5.56
CA ILE A 13 -11.55 7.77 5.57
C ILE A 13 -12.83 7.88 4.73
N GLU A 14 -13.29 9.09 4.46
CA GLU A 14 -14.43 9.38 3.60
C GLU A 14 -14.09 9.15 2.11
N ASP A 15 -12.82 9.28 1.72
CA ASP A 15 -12.36 9.22 0.33
C ASP A 15 -11.98 7.80 -0.15
N ILE A 16 -11.89 6.82 0.76
CA ILE A 16 -11.44 5.46 0.40
C ILE A 16 -12.52 4.60 -0.27
N GLY A 17 -13.79 5.04 -0.25
CA GLY A 17 -14.94 4.26 -0.72
C GLY A 17 -15.19 3.02 0.15
N SER A 18 -15.77 1.97 -0.42
CA SER A 18 -16.08 0.73 0.33
C SER A 18 -14.84 -0.05 0.77
N LYS A 19 -13.78 -0.03 -0.04
CA LYS A 19 -12.55 -0.79 0.22
C LYS A 19 -11.36 -0.20 -0.54
N LYS A 20 -10.22 -0.07 0.16
CA LYS A 20 -8.94 0.32 -0.44
C LYS A 20 -7.79 -0.52 0.10
N ALA A 21 -6.78 -0.76 -0.73
CA ALA A 21 -5.56 -1.47 -0.34
C ALA A 21 -4.35 -0.54 -0.48
N PHE A 22 -3.57 -0.43 0.59
CA PHE A 22 -2.38 0.42 0.69
C PHE A 22 -1.12 -0.43 0.72
N CYS A 23 -0.10 0.04 0.00
CA CYS A 23 1.18 -0.62 -0.13
C CYS A 23 1.92 -0.60 1.21
N ARG A 24 2.54 -1.74 1.57
CA ARG A 24 3.50 -1.83 2.68
C ARG A 24 4.85 -2.43 2.26
N CYS A 25 5.00 -2.77 0.98
CA CYS A 25 6.23 -3.37 0.44
C CYS A 25 7.16 -2.36 -0.25
N TRP A 26 6.72 -1.10 -0.43
CA TRP A 26 7.46 -0.05 -1.14
C TRP A 26 7.79 -0.36 -2.62
N LYS A 27 7.20 -1.41 -3.21
CA LYS A 27 7.43 -1.80 -4.63
C LYS A 27 6.32 -1.37 -5.59
N SER A 28 5.19 -0.85 -5.07
CA SER A 28 4.06 -0.44 -5.90
C SER A 28 4.44 0.71 -6.83
N LYS A 29 4.05 0.61 -8.11
CA LYS A 29 4.14 1.71 -9.08
C LYS A 29 3.05 2.77 -8.87
N LYS A 30 2.08 2.48 -8.01
CA LYS A 30 0.97 3.36 -7.62
C LYS A 30 1.04 3.73 -6.15
N PHE A 31 2.24 3.70 -5.53
CA PHE A 31 2.43 4.08 -4.13
C PHE A 31 1.75 5.43 -3.85
N PRO A 32 0.94 5.57 -2.77
CA PRO A 32 0.80 4.66 -1.62
C PRO A 32 -0.18 3.49 -1.80
N LEU A 33 -0.87 3.37 -2.93
CA LEU A 33 -1.81 2.28 -3.18
C LEU A 33 -1.10 0.96 -3.48
N CYS A 34 -1.71 -0.15 -3.08
CA CYS A 34 -1.25 -1.47 -3.47
C CYS A 34 -1.68 -1.78 -4.91
N ASP A 35 -0.74 -2.19 -5.74
CA ASP A 35 -0.97 -2.61 -7.13
C ASP A 35 -0.66 -4.11 -7.37
N GLY A 36 -0.37 -4.87 -6.31
CA GLY A 36 0.00 -6.28 -6.39
C GLY A 36 1.51 -6.55 -6.53
N SER A 37 2.36 -5.53 -6.65
CA SER A 37 3.82 -5.69 -6.80
C SER A 37 4.50 -6.46 -5.66
N HIS A 38 3.85 -6.60 -4.50
CA HIS A 38 4.35 -7.44 -3.40
C HIS A 38 4.41 -8.93 -3.75
N ASN A 39 3.59 -9.43 -4.68
CA ASN A 39 3.61 -10.85 -5.06
C ASN A 39 4.96 -11.25 -5.68
N LEU A 40 5.40 -10.50 -6.69
CA LEU A 40 6.70 -10.73 -7.33
C LEU A 40 7.85 -10.51 -6.33
N PHE A 41 7.73 -9.50 -5.47
CA PHE A 41 8.73 -9.24 -4.43
C PHE A 41 8.85 -10.42 -3.46
N ASN A 42 7.74 -10.96 -2.98
CA ASN A 42 7.71 -12.12 -2.09
C ASN A 42 8.35 -13.35 -2.74
N GLU A 43 8.01 -13.64 -4.01
CA GLU A 43 8.57 -14.77 -4.76
C GLU A 43 10.11 -14.66 -4.91
N VAL A 44 10.60 -13.47 -5.29
CA VAL A 44 12.04 -13.27 -5.57
C VAL A 44 12.86 -13.13 -4.29
N ALA A 45 12.33 -12.47 -3.26
CA ALA A 45 13.05 -12.20 -2.02
C ALA A 45 12.85 -13.28 -0.94
N GLY A 46 11.93 -14.22 -1.12
CA GLY A 46 11.53 -15.17 -0.09
C GLY A 46 10.82 -14.49 1.10
N ASP A 47 10.03 -13.44 0.80
CA ASP A 47 9.34 -12.62 1.80
C ASP A 47 7.82 -12.94 1.83
N ASN A 48 7.08 -12.39 2.80
CA ASN A 48 5.66 -12.63 3.01
C ASN A 48 4.84 -11.35 3.27
N VAL A 49 5.32 -10.20 2.81
CA VAL A 49 4.63 -8.92 3.01
C VAL A 49 3.35 -8.82 2.19
N GLY A 50 2.41 -8.01 2.69
CA GLY A 50 1.13 -7.77 2.03
C GLY A 50 0.56 -6.38 2.34
N PRO A 51 -0.50 -5.95 1.64
CA PRO A 51 -1.06 -4.61 1.82
C PRO A 51 -1.77 -4.44 3.17
N LEU A 52 -1.99 -3.18 3.57
CA LEU A 52 -3.03 -2.83 4.53
C LEU A 52 -4.34 -2.66 3.76
N VAL A 53 -5.41 -3.36 4.15
CA VAL A 53 -6.72 -3.22 3.52
C VAL A 53 -7.66 -2.54 4.50
N ILE A 54 -8.18 -1.38 4.13
CA ILE A 54 -9.17 -0.64 4.90
C ILE A 54 -10.52 -0.80 4.18
N LYS A 55 -11.55 -1.12 4.95
CA LYS A 55 -12.95 -1.22 4.49
C LYS A 55 -13.78 -0.21 5.26
N SER A 56 -14.71 0.48 4.60
CA SER A 56 -15.71 1.25 5.33
C SER A 56 -16.70 0.28 5.98
N SER A 57 -17.18 0.62 7.18
CA SER A 57 -18.15 -0.22 7.92
C SER A 57 -19.57 -0.13 7.37
N SER A 58 -19.80 0.64 6.30
CA SER A 58 -21.09 0.81 5.65
C SER A 58 -21.30 -0.28 4.59
N GLU A 59 -21.59 -1.50 5.04
CA GLU A 59 -22.27 -2.54 4.26
C GLU A 59 -23.58 -2.90 4.96
#